data_AF-A0A4Y7U6N2-F1
#
_entry.id   AF-A0A4Y7U6N2-F1
#
_cell.length_a   1.000
_cell.length_b   1.000
_cell.length_c   1.000
_cell.angle_alpha   90.00
_cell.angle_beta   90.00
_cell.angle_gamma   90.00
#
_symmetry.space_group_name_H-M   'P 1'
#
loop_
_entity.id
_entity.type
_entity.pdbx_description
1 polymer ?
#
loop_
_entity_poly.entity_id
_entity_poly.type
_entity_poly.pdbx_seq_one_letter_code
_entity_poly.pdbx_strand_id
1 'polypeptide(L)'
;EQAKKEAVLYLSKVDDEDQTYVNGVEVGTNNLWDKQRVYKIPANVLKEGTNVISVRVTDYSGGGGIYGDPADLKIDFKDASLPLEGLWKFNVIKVKIEVSPNSYPSLLYNAMVNPLVPYAFQGVLWYQGEANVSRANEYKKAFPLMITDWRTKWNQGSFPFYF
;
A
#
# COMPACT_ATOMS: atom_id res chain seq x y z
N GLU A 1 1.98 9.32 39.91
CA GLU A 1 3.19 8.49 40.13
C GLU A 1 3.78 7.87 38.86
N GLN A 2 2.97 7.30 37.96
CA GLN A 2 3.45 6.65 36.72
C GLN A 2 4.24 7.60 35.78
N ALA A 3 3.92 8.89 35.74
CA ALA A 3 4.60 9.88 34.91
C ALA A 3 6.12 10.02 35.15
N LYS A 4 6.62 9.60 36.33
CA LYS A 4 8.04 9.65 36.68
C LYS A 4 8.77 8.32 36.43
N LYS A 5 8.05 7.28 35.99
CA LYS A 5 8.58 5.94 35.80
C LYS A 5 8.94 5.71 34.32
N GLU A 6 9.91 4.84 34.08
CA GLU A 6 10.11 4.26 32.76
C GLU A 6 8.91 3.38 32.38
N ALA A 7 8.63 3.31 31.08
CA ALA A 7 7.57 2.47 30.53
C ALA A 7 8.03 1.82 29.21
N VAL A 8 7.33 0.79 28.78
CA VAL A 8 7.54 0.13 27.48
C VAL A 8 6.25 0.21 26.68
N LEU A 9 6.32 0.85 25.52
CA LEU A 9 5.23 0.96 24.57
C LEU A 9 5.29 -0.22 23.60
N TYR A 10 4.17 -0.93 23.48
CA TYR A 10 3.95 -1.98 22.51
C TYR A 10 2.91 -1.52 21.49
N LEU A 11 3.25 -1.58 20.20
CA LEU A 11 2.35 -1.21 19.11
C LEU A 11 2.02 -2.40 18.20
N SER A 12 2.00 -3.62 18.75
CA SER A 12 1.90 -4.84 17.95
C SER A 12 2.87 -4.78 16.75
N LYS A 13 2.38 -4.90 15.52
CA LYS A 13 3.16 -4.69 14.29
C LYS A 13 2.67 -3.46 13.54
N VAL A 14 3.55 -2.84 12.76
CA VAL A 14 3.21 -1.71 11.89
C VAL A 14 3.72 -1.98 10.49
N ASP A 15 2.81 -1.85 9.53
CA ASP A 15 3.03 -2.05 8.10
C ASP A 15 3.07 -0.68 7.39
N ASP A 16 4.14 -0.26 6.72
CA ASP A 16 5.46 -0.89 6.61
C ASP A 16 6.44 -0.37 7.68
N GLU A 17 6.44 0.95 7.86
CA GLU A 17 7.40 1.67 8.69
C GLU A 17 6.68 2.58 9.68
N ASP A 18 7.28 2.76 10.86
CA ASP A 18 6.79 3.73 11.85
C ASP A 18 7.90 4.66 12.34
N GLN A 19 7.48 5.87 12.71
CA GLN A 19 8.17 6.71 13.67
C GLN A 19 7.21 7.02 14.80
N THR A 20 7.56 6.61 16.01
CA THR A 20 6.68 6.66 17.17
C THR A 20 7.14 7.72 18.16
N TYR A 21 6.19 8.55 18.60
CA TYR A 21 6.41 9.67 19.50
C TYR A 21 5.51 9.59 20.71
N VAL A 22 6.04 9.98 21.87
CA VAL A 22 5.28 10.21 23.11
C VAL A 22 5.52 11.63 23.55
N ASN A 23 4.44 12.43 23.67
CA ASN A 23 4.49 13.85 23.98
C ASN A 23 5.47 14.65 23.10
N GLY A 24 5.60 14.27 21.83
CA GLY A 24 6.49 14.92 20.86
C GLY A 24 7.95 14.44 20.90
N VAL A 25 8.33 13.55 21.82
CA VAL A 25 9.66 12.92 21.86
C VAL A 25 9.60 11.60 21.10
N GLU A 26 10.50 11.39 20.14
CA GLU A 26 10.63 10.12 19.43
C GLU A 26 11.12 9.04 20.40
N VAL A 27 10.39 7.93 20.49
CA VAL A 27 10.70 6.78 21.37
C VAL A 27 11.13 5.54 20.59
N GLY A 28 10.90 5.53 19.27
CA GLY A 28 11.35 4.43 18.42
C GLY A 28 10.90 4.53 16.97
N THR A 29 11.53 3.71 16.15
CA THR A 29 11.24 3.55 14.72
C THR A 29 11.63 2.13 14.29
N ASN A 30 10.95 1.63 13.26
CA ASN A 30 11.28 0.38 12.60
C ASN A 30 10.70 0.39 11.18
N ASN A 31 11.32 -0.38 10.28
CA ASN A 31 10.96 -0.47 8.86
C ASN A 31 10.65 -1.88 8.37
N LEU A 32 10.36 -2.80 9.28
CA LEU A 32 9.98 -4.18 8.96
C LEU A 32 8.50 -4.38 9.26
N TRP A 33 7.68 -4.61 8.23
CA TRP A 33 6.23 -4.72 8.36
C TRP A 33 5.76 -5.80 9.36
N ASP A 34 6.55 -6.86 9.59
CA ASP A 34 6.19 -8.00 10.46
C ASP A 34 6.83 -7.99 11.85
N LYS A 35 7.68 -7.01 12.15
CA LYS A 35 8.39 -6.93 13.44
C LYS A 35 7.50 -6.33 14.53
N GLN A 36 7.49 -6.96 15.70
CA GLN A 36 6.87 -6.38 16.88
C GLN A 36 7.53 -5.04 17.26
N ARG A 37 6.71 -4.02 17.50
CA ARG A 37 7.12 -2.69 17.95
C ARG A 37 7.14 -2.65 19.46
N VAL A 38 8.35 -2.57 20.01
CA VAL A 38 8.60 -2.53 21.45
C VAL A 38 9.58 -1.40 21.73
N TYR A 39 9.07 -0.31 22.29
CA TYR A 39 9.83 0.93 22.48
C TYR A 39 9.90 1.33 23.94
N LYS A 40 11.11 1.52 24.45
CA LYS A 40 11.31 2.07 25.79
C LYS A 40 10.97 3.55 25.78
N ILE A 41 10.09 3.96 26.67
CA ILE A 41 9.78 5.37 26.93
C ILE A 41 10.72 5.84 28.04
N PRO A 42 11.65 6.78 27.76
CA PRO A 42 12.55 7.32 28.77
C PRO A 42 11.79 7.99 29.92
N ALA A 43 12.39 7.96 31.11
CA ALA A 43 11.89 8.72 32.24
C ALA A 43 11.74 10.22 31.87
N ASN A 44 10.69 10.86 32.38
CA ASN A 44 10.31 12.27 32.11
C ASN A 44 9.70 12.57 30.73
N VAL A 45 9.56 11.58 29.84
CA VAL A 45 8.77 11.77 28.61
C VAL A 45 7.27 11.79 28.93
N LEU A 46 6.85 10.93 29.86
CA LEU A 46 5.48 10.96 30.38
C LEU A 46 5.30 12.13 31.34
N LYS A 47 4.09 12.69 31.36
CA LYS A 47 3.68 13.77 32.25
C LYS A 47 2.43 13.39 33.03
N GLU A 48 2.19 14.10 34.13
CA GLU A 48 0.95 13.96 34.87
C GLU A 48 -0.25 14.41 34.02
N GLY A 49 -1.37 13.69 34.12
CA GLY A 49 -2.55 13.93 33.31
C GLY A 49 -2.45 13.34 31.89
N THR A 50 -2.91 14.10 30.90
CA THR A 50 -3.05 13.62 29.51
C THR A 50 -1.69 13.48 28.83
N ASN A 51 -1.43 12.30 28.30
CA ASN A 51 -0.28 12.00 27.45
C ASN A 51 -0.77 11.74 26.02
N VAL A 52 0.05 12.09 25.03
CA VAL A 52 -0.26 11.87 23.61
C VAL A 52 0.77 10.91 23.03
N ILE A 53 0.29 9.82 22.45
CA ILE A 53 1.08 8.92 21.63
C ILE A 53 0.74 9.22 20.18
N SER A 54 1.75 9.36 19.33
CA SER A 54 1.57 9.61 17.91
C SER A 54 2.46 8.67 17.12
N VAL A 55 1.88 7.94 16.18
CA VAL A 55 2.59 7.00 15.32
C VAL A 55 2.48 7.53 13.90
N ARG A 56 3.61 7.92 13.32
CA ARG A 56 3.67 8.23 11.89
C ARG A 56 3.91 6.93 11.17
N VAL A 57 2.94 6.50 10.38
CA VAL A 57 3.06 5.32 9.51
C VAL A 57 3.42 5.77 8.10
N THR A 58 4.39 5.10 7.50
CA THR A 58 4.65 5.18 6.06
C THR A 58 4.34 3.82 5.46
N ASP A 59 3.34 3.79 4.59
CA ASP A 59 2.93 2.62 3.81
C ASP A 59 3.33 2.86 2.35
N TYR A 60 4.03 1.89 1.76
CA TYR A 60 4.48 1.93 0.38
C TYR A 60 3.52 1.22 -0.57
N SER A 61 2.78 0.22 -0.07
CA SER A 61 1.75 -0.50 -0.81
C SER A 61 1.05 -1.52 0.09
N GLY A 62 -0.24 -1.76 -0.15
CA GLY A 62 -0.93 -2.88 0.49
C GLY A 62 -1.81 -2.45 1.65
N GLY A 63 -1.70 -3.16 2.78
CA GLY A 63 -2.63 -3.07 3.91
C GLY A 63 -2.38 -1.88 4.83
N GLY A 64 -1.10 -1.58 5.11
CA GLY A 64 -0.67 -0.44 5.90
C GLY A 64 -1.18 -0.39 7.34
N GLY A 65 -0.56 0.46 8.18
CA GLY A 65 -1.06 0.78 9.51
C GLY A 65 -0.65 -0.19 10.62
N ILE A 66 -1.25 -0.02 11.80
CA ILE A 66 -1.01 -0.86 12.98
C ILE A 66 -1.89 -2.11 12.85
N TYR A 67 -1.30 -3.30 12.97
CA TYR A 67 -2.02 -4.57 12.86
C TYR A 67 -1.40 -5.65 13.77
N GLY A 68 -2.15 -6.73 13.97
CA GLY A 68 -1.76 -7.86 14.82
C GLY A 68 -2.77 -8.08 15.94
N ASP A 69 -2.32 -8.71 17.04
CA ASP A 69 -3.17 -8.96 18.21
C ASP A 69 -3.42 -7.63 18.95
N PRO A 70 -4.69 -7.23 19.17
CA PRO A 70 -5.02 -6.04 19.96
C PRO A 70 -4.44 -6.06 21.38
N ALA A 71 -4.23 -7.24 21.97
CA ALA A 71 -3.63 -7.38 23.30
C ALA A 71 -2.14 -6.92 23.35
N ASP A 72 -1.47 -6.87 22.20
CA ASP A 72 -0.11 -6.36 22.06
C ASP A 72 -0.07 -4.83 21.87
N LEU A 73 -1.22 -4.15 21.78
CA LEU A 73 -1.30 -2.69 21.73
C LEU A 73 -1.50 -2.16 23.16
N LYS A 74 -0.39 -1.83 23.83
CA LYS A 74 -0.40 -1.50 25.27
C LYS A 74 0.82 -0.68 25.69
N ILE A 75 0.75 -0.13 26.91
CA ILE A 75 1.91 0.45 27.61
C ILE A 75 2.10 -0.29 28.94
N ASP A 76 3.29 -0.84 29.14
CA ASP A 76 3.69 -1.50 30.38
C ASP A 76 4.54 -0.58 31.24
N PHE A 77 4.19 -0.52 32.51
CA PHE A 77 4.97 0.02 33.60
C PHE A 77 5.50 -1.14 34.46
N LYS A 78 6.38 -0.84 35.42
CA LYS A 78 6.90 -1.85 36.36
C LYS A 78 5.80 -2.59 37.13
N ASP A 79 4.70 -1.91 37.42
CA ASP A 79 3.64 -2.35 38.34
C ASP A 79 2.23 -2.35 37.72
N ALA A 80 2.11 -1.96 36.45
CA ALA A 80 0.81 -1.87 35.77
C ALA A 80 0.97 -2.04 34.25
N SER A 81 -0.10 -2.50 33.59
CA SER A 81 -0.21 -2.52 32.13
C SER A 81 -1.51 -1.80 31.75
N LEU A 82 -1.45 -0.92 30.77
CA LEU A 82 -2.61 -0.21 30.26
C LEU A 82 -2.84 -0.59 28.79
N PRO A 83 -4.04 -1.09 28.43
CA PRO A 83 -4.38 -1.37 27.04
C PRO A 83 -4.50 -0.08 26.23
N LEU A 84 -4.11 -0.15 24.96
CA LEU A 84 -4.22 0.92 23.98
C LEU A 84 -5.06 0.49 22.75
N GLU A 85 -5.75 -0.65 22.85
CA GLU A 85 -6.67 -1.15 21.84
C GLU A 85 -7.87 -0.21 21.61
N GLY A 86 -8.44 -0.29 20.41
CA GLY A 86 -9.58 0.52 19.98
C GLY A 86 -9.26 1.45 18.82
N LEU A 87 -10.15 2.42 18.58
CA LEU A 87 -10.05 3.32 17.43
C LEU A 87 -9.14 4.51 17.75
N TRP A 88 -8.07 4.65 16.96
CA TRP A 88 -7.18 5.80 17.01
C TRP A 88 -7.65 6.87 16.04
N LYS A 89 -7.50 8.13 16.44
CA LYS A 89 -7.64 9.25 15.50
C LYS A 89 -6.45 9.21 14.55
N PHE A 90 -6.69 9.34 13.25
CA PHE A 90 -5.65 9.42 12.25
C PHE A 90 -5.89 10.57 11.27
N ASN A 91 -4.82 11.02 10.62
CA ASN A 91 -4.87 11.97 9.54
C ASN A 91 -3.88 11.55 8.45
N VAL A 92 -4.30 11.61 7.19
CA VAL A 92 -3.44 11.30 6.04
C VAL A 92 -2.62 12.54 5.69
N ILE A 93 -1.30 12.47 5.91
CA ILE A 93 -0.40 13.61 5.67
C ILE A 93 -0.03 13.74 4.19
N LYS A 94 0.23 12.61 3.53
CA LYS A 94 0.65 12.57 2.13
C LYS A 94 0.19 11.25 1.50
N VAL A 95 -0.43 11.35 0.33
CA VAL A 95 -0.70 10.19 -0.52
C VAL A 95 0.27 10.26 -1.69
N LYS A 96 1.08 9.22 -1.88
CA LYS A 96 1.92 9.09 -3.06
C LYS A 96 1.17 8.23 -4.07
N ILE A 97 0.62 8.87 -5.11
CA ILE A 97 0.04 8.15 -6.24
C ILE A 97 1.13 8.09 -7.32
N GLU A 98 1.89 7.00 -7.37
CA GLU A 98 2.71 6.70 -8.55
C GLU A 98 1.86 5.91 -9.54
N VAL A 99 1.29 6.62 -10.51
CA VAL A 99 0.65 5.99 -11.66
C VAL A 99 1.77 5.49 -12.56
N SER A 100 1.93 4.16 -12.66
CA SER A 100 2.82 3.58 -13.66
C SER A 100 2.44 4.11 -15.05
N PRO A 101 3.39 4.38 -15.97
CA PRO A 101 3.07 4.65 -17.36
C PRO A 101 2.09 3.63 -17.96
N ASN A 102 2.19 2.37 -17.54
CA ASN A 102 1.31 1.28 -17.97
C ASN A 102 -0.11 1.36 -17.39
N SER A 103 -0.32 2.17 -16.36
CA SER A 103 -1.63 2.43 -15.74
C SER A 103 -2.36 3.61 -16.41
N TYR A 104 -1.69 4.39 -17.27
CA TYR A 104 -2.36 5.43 -18.04
C TYR A 104 -3.20 4.80 -19.15
N PRO A 105 -4.51 5.10 -19.22
CA PRO A 105 -5.36 4.61 -20.30
C PRO A 105 -4.77 4.97 -21.66
N SER A 106 -4.79 4.03 -22.60
CA SER A 106 -4.29 4.16 -23.98
C SER A 106 -2.80 4.40 -24.19
N LEU A 107 -1.97 4.63 -23.14
CA LEU A 107 -0.55 4.96 -23.30
C LEU A 107 0.20 3.88 -24.09
N LEU A 108 0.06 2.61 -23.68
CA LEU A 108 0.73 1.49 -24.35
C LEU A 108 0.26 1.31 -25.80
N TYR A 109 -1.04 1.48 -26.06
CA TYR A 109 -1.55 1.44 -27.42
C TYR A 109 -0.93 2.55 -28.28
N ASN A 110 -0.97 3.79 -27.81
CA ASN A 110 -0.46 4.95 -28.56
C ASN A 110 1.06 4.90 -28.78
N ALA A 111 1.82 4.41 -27.80
CA ALA A 111 3.27 4.37 -27.87
C ALA A 111 3.80 3.15 -28.64
N MET A 112 3.11 2.00 -28.57
CA MET A 112 3.67 0.72 -29.06
C MET A 112 2.91 0.15 -30.27
N VAL A 113 1.58 0.31 -30.33
CA VAL A 113 0.73 -0.31 -31.37
C VAL A 113 0.39 0.68 -32.47
N ASN A 114 -0.06 1.89 -32.10
CA ASN A 114 -0.48 2.92 -33.04
C ASN A 114 0.58 3.31 -34.10
N PRO A 115 1.89 3.39 -33.77
CA PRO A 115 2.92 3.70 -34.77
C PRO A 115 3.07 2.61 -35.85
N LEU A 116 2.54 1.40 -35.59
CA LEU A 116 2.59 0.28 -36.52
C LEU A 116 1.41 0.27 -37.50
N VAL A 117 0.36 1.07 -37.26
CA VAL A 117 -0.87 1.14 -38.10
C VAL A 117 -0.57 1.38 -39.58
N PRO A 118 0.39 2.24 -39.97
CA PRO A 118 0.71 2.47 -41.38
C PRO A 118 1.41 1.28 -42.08
N TYR A 119 1.86 0.26 -41.34
CA TYR A 119 2.62 -0.87 -41.88
C TYR A 119 1.73 -2.10 -42.03
N ALA A 120 1.87 -2.77 -43.17
CA ALA A 120 1.19 -4.04 -43.42
C ALA A 120 1.83 -5.19 -42.63
N PHE A 121 1.00 -6.12 -42.16
CA PHE A 121 1.43 -7.41 -41.61
C PHE A 121 0.53 -8.55 -42.09
N GLN A 122 0.91 -9.80 -41.84
CA GLN A 122 0.14 -10.98 -42.27
C GLN A 122 -0.76 -11.58 -41.18
N GLY A 123 -0.48 -11.31 -39.90
CA GLY A 123 -1.32 -11.75 -38.79
C GLY A 123 -0.72 -11.35 -37.45
N VAL A 124 -1.40 -11.76 -36.36
CA VAL A 124 -0.99 -11.49 -34.98
C VAL A 124 -0.86 -12.79 -34.20
N LEU A 125 0.24 -12.91 -33.45
CA LEU A 125 0.39 -13.89 -32.36
C LEU A 125 0.24 -13.14 -31.04
N TRP A 126 -0.70 -13.57 -30.21
CA TRP A 126 -1.06 -12.87 -28.98
C TRP A 126 -0.83 -13.75 -27.77
N TYR A 127 0.04 -13.29 -26.88
CA TYR A 127 0.29 -13.92 -25.59
C TYR A 127 -0.20 -12.96 -24.50
N GLN A 128 -1.22 -13.39 -23.77
CA GLN A 128 -1.80 -12.59 -22.68
C GLN A 128 -0.96 -12.74 -21.41
N GLY A 129 -0.60 -11.63 -20.77
CA GLY A 129 -0.04 -11.62 -19.41
C GLY A 129 -1.11 -11.79 -18.31
N GLU A 130 -0.68 -11.79 -17.05
CA GLU A 130 -1.55 -12.14 -15.90
C GLU A 130 -2.14 -10.95 -15.14
N ALA A 131 -1.80 -9.71 -15.55
CA ALA A 131 -2.09 -8.49 -14.79
C ALA A 131 -3.58 -8.22 -14.51
N ASN A 132 -4.49 -8.85 -15.25
CA ASN A 132 -5.94 -8.70 -15.10
C ASN A 132 -6.64 -10.02 -14.77
N VAL A 133 -5.95 -11.02 -14.22
CA VAL A 133 -6.54 -12.33 -13.89
C VAL A 133 -7.79 -12.22 -13.00
N SER A 134 -7.82 -11.25 -12.07
CA SER A 134 -8.98 -10.98 -11.21
C SER A 134 -10.17 -10.35 -11.95
N ARG A 135 -9.99 -9.94 -13.21
CA ARG A 135 -10.99 -9.29 -14.08
C ARG A 135 -11.30 -10.13 -15.33
N ALA A 136 -11.39 -11.46 -15.13
CA ALA A 136 -11.63 -12.40 -16.22
C ALA A 136 -12.95 -12.14 -16.98
N ASN A 137 -14.00 -11.70 -16.27
CA ASN A 137 -15.31 -11.44 -16.89
C ASN A 137 -15.29 -10.21 -17.80
N GLU A 138 -14.54 -9.16 -17.44
CA GLU A 138 -14.31 -7.99 -18.26
C GLU A 138 -13.47 -8.33 -19.50
N TYR A 139 -12.48 -9.21 -19.34
CA TYR A 139 -11.61 -9.61 -20.44
C TYR A 139 -12.37 -10.33 -21.56
N LYS A 140 -13.41 -11.11 -21.24
CA LYS A 140 -14.32 -11.73 -22.23
C LYS A 140 -14.94 -10.71 -23.19
N LYS A 141 -15.12 -9.46 -22.75
CA LYS A 141 -15.60 -8.35 -23.59
C LYS A 141 -14.45 -7.60 -24.26
N ALA A 142 -13.40 -7.29 -23.50
CA ALA A 142 -12.30 -6.47 -23.98
C ALA A 142 -11.50 -7.14 -25.11
N PHE A 143 -11.28 -8.46 -25.04
CA PHE A 143 -10.43 -9.14 -26.01
C PHE A 143 -11.03 -9.19 -27.43
N PRO A 144 -12.30 -9.59 -27.64
CA PRO A 144 -12.93 -9.46 -28.96
C PRO A 144 -13.01 -8.03 -29.49
N LEU A 145 -13.20 -7.04 -28.59
CA LEU A 145 -13.20 -5.63 -28.97
C LEU A 145 -11.83 -5.17 -29.48
N MET A 146 -10.74 -5.60 -28.84
CA MET A 146 -9.38 -5.30 -29.30
C MET A 146 -9.12 -5.87 -30.69
N ILE A 147 -9.48 -7.13 -30.95
CA ILE A 147 -9.32 -7.76 -32.28
C ILE A 147 -10.12 -6.99 -33.33
N THR A 148 -11.35 -6.60 -33.01
CA THR A 148 -12.23 -5.84 -33.91
C THR A 148 -11.67 -4.46 -34.20
N ASP A 149 -11.18 -3.76 -33.18
CA ASP A 149 -10.56 -2.45 -33.33
C ASP A 149 -9.31 -2.51 -34.20
N TRP A 150 -8.42 -3.49 -33.99
CA TRP A 150 -7.21 -3.63 -34.80
C TRP A 150 -7.53 -3.95 -36.26
N ARG A 151 -8.48 -4.85 -36.52
CA ARG A 151 -8.96 -5.13 -37.89
C ARG A 151 -9.54 -3.88 -38.56
N THR A 152 -10.27 -3.07 -37.81
CA THR A 152 -10.84 -1.81 -38.29
C THR A 152 -9.75 -0.79 -38.63
N LYS A 153 -8.74 -0.63 -37.76
CA LYS A 153 -7.69 0.37 -37.93
C LYS A 153 -6.73 0.06 -39.07
N TRP A 154 -6.31 -1.20 -39.20
CA TRP A 154 -5.45 -1.61 -40.30
C TRP A 154 -6.21 -1.67 -41.62
N ASN A 155 -7.53 -1.91 -41.59
CA ASN A 155 -8.38 -1.98 -42.77
C ASN A 155 -7.84 -2.97 -43.83
N GLN A 156 -7.23 -4.07 -43.38
CA GLN A 156 -6.67 -5.14 -44.22
C GLN A 156 -7.53 -6.42 -44.22
N GLY A 157 -8.82 -6.28 -43.88
CA GLY A 157 -9.74 -7.41 -43.73
C GLY A 157 -9.47 -8.25 -42.47
N SER A 158 -9.88 -9.51 -42.51
CA SER A 158 -9.80 -10.41 -41.35
C SER A 158 -8.51 -11.23 -41.33
N PHE A 159 -7.39 -10.57 -41.01
CA PHE A 159 -6.12 -11.26 -40.81
C PHE A 159 -6.20 -12.30 -39.66
N PRO A 160 -5.39 -13.39 -39.74
CA PRO A 160 -5.25 -14.38 -38.67
C PRO A 160 -4.83 -13.76 -37.34
N PHE A 161 -5.47 -14.21 -36.27
CA PHE A 161 -5.17 -13.81 -34.90
C PHE A 161 -5.13 -15.08 -34.04
N TYR A 162 -3.94 -15.44 -33.54
CA TYR A 162 -3.72 -16.65 -32.75
C TYR A 162 -3.44 -16.28 -31.30
N PHE A 163 -4.07 -16.97 -30.35
CA PHE A 163 -4.00 -16.74 -28.91
C PHE A 163 -4.30 -18.03 -28.14
#